data_AF-A0A936SDF7-F1
#
_entry.id   AF-A0A936SDF7-F1
#
_cell.length_a   1.000
_cell.length_b   1.000
_cell.length_c   1.000
_cell.angle_alpha   90.00
_cell.angle_beta   90.00
_cell.angle_gamma   90.00
#
_symmetry.space_group_name_H-M   'P 1'
#
loop_
_entity.id
_entity.type
_entity.pdbx_description
1 polymer ?
#
loop_
_entity_poly.entity_id
_entity_poly.type
_entity_poly.pdbx_seq_one_letter_code
_entity_poly.pdbx_strand_id
1 'polypeptide(L)'
;MIRHHFWYVQLSIFFTNVCFGTLIGVAIPNQAAAIQAVQIVGFLLSYLLSGAIFPIASIPPAIRWFSYLIPASYYNIVVRDALVRGGNWSSAWFAPFALAAIGTVFFTLAWVRMRKMQIEA
;
A
#
# COMPACT_ATOMS: atom_id res chain seq x y z
N MET A 1 -17.23 -2.24 19.62
CA MET A 1 -17.40 -2.83 18.25
C MET A 1 -16.35 -2.37 17.24
N ILE A 2 -15.75 -1.18 17.40
CA ILE A 2 -14.76 -0.56 16.49
C ILE A 2 -13.41 -1.29 16.44
N ARG A 3 -13.00 -1.94 17.55
CA ARG A 3 -11.70 -2.61 17.66
C ARG A 3 -11.50 -3.77 16.68
N HIS A 4 -12.52 -4.58 16.40
CA HIS A 4 -12.40 -5.74 15.51
C HIS A 4 -12.18 -5.33 14.05
N HIS A 5 -12.87 -4.27 13.63
CA HIS A 5 -12.79 -3.73 12.28
C HIS A 5 -11.40 -3.13 11.98
N PHE A 6 -10.80 -2.48 12.98
CA PHE A 6 -9.45 -1.93 12.90
C PHE A 6 -8.38 -3.01 12.61
N TRP A 7 -8.55 -4.25 13.09
CA TRP A 7 -7.62 -5.36 12.82
C TRP A 7 -7.64 -5.81 11.35
N TYR A 8 -8.81 -5.90 10.72
CA TYR A 8 -8.92 -6.29 9.31
C TYR A 8 -8.21 -5.31 8.37
N VAL A 9 -8.29 -4.02 8.68
CA VAL A 9 -7.60 -3.00 7.90
C VAL A 9 -6.09 -3.12 8.07
N GLN A 10 -5.59 -3.29 9.29
CA GLN A 10 -4.16 -3.50 9.52
C GLN A 10 -3.66 -4.74 8.77
N LEU A 11 -4.38 -5.86 8.84
CA LEU A 11 -4.04 -7.08 8.11
C LEU A 11 -3.94 -6.83 6.60
N SER A 12 -4.89 -6.08 6.04
CA SER A 12 -4.90 -5.72 4.61
C SER A 12 -3.71 -4.81 4.24
N ILE A 13 -3.33 -3.88 5.12
CA ILE A 13 -2.15 -3.02 4.94
C ILE A 13 -0.86 -3.85 4.97
N PHE A 14 -0.72 -4.76 5.95
CA PHE A 14 0.44 -5.65 6.05
C PHE A 14 0.57 -6.52 4.81
N PHE A 15 -0.52 -7.16 4.39
CA PHE A 15 -0.56 -7.95 3.17
C PHE A 15 -0.07 -7.15 1.95
N THR A 16 -0.62 -5.95 1.74
CA THR A 16 -0.25 -5.10 0.60
C THR A 16 1.24 -4.71 0.64
N ASN A 17 1.77 -4.33 1.80
CA ASN A 17 3.18 -3.97 1.95
C ASN A 17 4.12 -5.16 1.71
N VAL A 18 3.75 -6.35 2.18
CA VAL A 18 4.53 -7.57 1.90
C VAL A 18 4.53 -7.86 0.41
N CYS A 19 3.38 -7.81 -0.26
CA CYS A 19 3.31 -8.04 -1.71
C CYS A 19 4.12 -6.99 -2.50
N PHE A 20 4.10 -5.72 -2.08
CA PHE A 20 4.94 -4.68 -2.67
C PHE A 20 6.44 -4.97 -2.50
N GLY A 21 6.86 -5.35 -1.28
CA GLY A 21 8.23 -5.74 -1.00
C GLY A 21 8.68 -6.95 -1.82
N THR A 22 7.83 -7.97 -1.94
CA THR A 22 8.08 -9.15 -2.78
C THR A 22 8.19 -8.79 -4.26
N LEU A 23 7.34 -7.90 -4.78
CA LEU A 23 7.39 -7.46 -6.18
C LEU A 23 8.75 -6.85 -6.53
N ILE A 24 9.26 -5.95 -5.68
CA ILE A 24 10.59 -5.35 -5.86
C ILE A 24 11.71 -6.37 -5.63
N GLY A 25 11.55 -7.24 -4.62
CA GLY A 25 12.53 -8.30 -4.32
C GLY A 25 12.74 -9.29 -5.47
N VAL A 26 11.68 -9.58 -6.22
CA VAL A 26 11.74 -10.43 -7.43
C VAL A 26 12.38 -9.68 -8.61
N ALA A 27 12.34 -8.35 -8.63
CA ALA A 27 12.90 -7.56 -9.71
C ALA A 27 14.42 -7.34 -9.58
N ILE A 28 14.99 -7.46 -8.38
CA ILE A 28 16.39 -7.10 -8.08
C ILE A 28 17.17 -8.34 -7.60
N PRO A 29 18.24 -8.77 -8.31
CA PRO A 29 19.01 -9.96 -7.94
C PRO A 29 19.76 -9.83 -6.61
N ASN A 30 20.19 -8.61 -6.25
CA ASN A 30 20.94 -8.35 -5.03
C ASN A 30 20.01 -8.01 -3.86
N GLN A 31 20.00 -8.86 -2.83
CA GLN A 31 19.16 -8.71 -1.64
C GLN A 31 19.35 -7.35 -0.94
N ALA A 32 20.59 -6.89 -0.77
CA ALA A 32 20.85 -5.61 -0.10
C ALA A 32 20.30 -4.43 -0.90
N ALA A 33 20.49 -4.46 -2.23
CA ALA A 33 19.94 -3.45 -3.13
C ALA A 33 18.40 -3.49 -3.17
N ALA A 34 17.80 -4.68 -3.12
CA ALA A 34 16.35 -4.85 -3.09
C ALA A 34 15.72 -4.22 -1.84
N ILE A 35 16.30 -4.47 -0.66
CA ILE A 35 15.83 -3.90 0.61
C ILE A 35 15.93 -2.38 0.57
N GLN A 36 17.07 -1.83 0.11
CA GLN A 36 17.24 -0.38 -0.01
C GLN A 36 16.24 0.24 -0.99
N ALA A 37 15.99 -0.41 -2.13
CA ALA A 37 15.02 0.05 -3.11
C ALA A 37 13.59 0.08 -2.52
N VAL A 38 13.17 -0.98 -1.82
CA VAL A 38 11.87 -1.01 -1.14
C VAL A 38 11.75 0.11 -0.11
N GLN A 39 12.79 0.34 0.69
CA GLN A 39 12.79 1.39 1.70
C GLN A 39 12.69 2.78 1.08
N ILE A 40 13.56 3.10 0.10
CA ILE A 40 13.60 4.42 -0.52
C ILE A 40 12.30 4.68 -1.30
N VAL A 41 11.89 3.75 -2.16
CA VAL A 41 10.68 3.91 -2.98
C VAL A 41 9.44 3.94 -2.08
N GLY A 42 9.32 2.99 -1.15
CA GLY A 42 8.19 2.92 -0.22
C GLY A 42 8.08 4.16 0.66
N PHE A 43 9.21 4.64 1.19
CA PHE A 43 9.25 5.88 1.98
C PHE A 43 8.86 7.08 1.14
N LEU A 44 9.50 7.28 -0.02
CA LEU A 44 9.29 8.47 -0.84
C LEU A 44 7.84 8.55 -1.35
N LEU A 45 7.29 7.43 -1.82
CA LEU A 45 5.89 7.34 -2.24
C LEU A 45 4.96 7.65 -1.06
N SER A 46 5.18 7.03 0.10
CA SER A 46 4.33 7.27 1.28
C SER A 46 4.44 8.70 1.81
N TYR A 47 5.63 9.29 1.78
CA TYR A 47 5.88 10.64 2.26
C TYR A 47 5.21 11.70 1.38
N LEU A 48 5.34 11.55 0.05
CA LEU A 48 4.83 12.53 -0.92
C LEU A 48 3.34 12.40 -1.19
N LEU A 49 2.83 11.17 -1.27
CA LEU A 49 1.51 10.88 -1.86
C LEU A 49 0.46 10.37 -0.87
N SER A 50 0.81 10.11 0.41
CA SER A 50 -0.15 9.53 1.37
C SER A 50 -1.27 10.47 1.84
N GLY A 51 -1.17 11.78 1.57
CA GLY A 51 -2.15 12.73 2.09
C GLY A 51 -1.92 13.17 3.55
N ALA A 52 -0.85 12.68 4.20
CA ALA A 52 -0.51 13.06 5.59
C ALA A 52 0.06 14.48 5.68
N ILE A 53 1.07 14.77 4.84
CA ILE A 53 1.81 16.04 4.84
C ILE A 53 1.19 16.99 3.80
N PHE A 54 1.10 16.54 2.55
CA PHE A 54 0.46 17.26 1.47
C PHE A 54 -0.95 16.73 1.25
N PRO A 55 -2.00 17.58 1.25
CA PRO A 55 -3.35 17.14 0.95
C PRO A 55 -3.44 16.47 -0.44
N ILE A 56 -4.19 15.39 -0.57
CA ILE A 56 -4.38 14.71 -1.88
C ILE A 56 -5.00 15.68 -2.92
N ALA A 57 -5.80 16.65 -2.46
CA ALA A 57 -6.40 17.68 -3.30
C ALA A 57 -5.39 18.66 -3.92
N SER A 58 -4.23 18.89 -3.29
CA SER A 58 -3.17 19.75 -3.84
C SER A 58 -2.24 19.02 -4.82
N ILE A 59 -2.37 17.70 -4.94
CA ILE A 59 -1.56 16.90 -5.86
C ILE A 59 -2.08 17.08 -7.29
N PRO A 60 -1.20 17.34 -8.29
CA PRO A 60 -1.60 17.46 -9.70
C PRO A 60 -2.38 16.22 -10.18
N PRO A 61 -3.40 16.39 -11.04
CA PRO A 61 -4.29 15.30 -11.45
C PRO A 61 -3.56 14.16 -12.18
N ALA A 62 -2.44 14.44 -12.85
CA ALA A 62 -1.63 13.44 -13.53
C ALA A 62 -1.08 12.37 -12.59
N ILE A 63 -0.58 12.77 -11.42
CA ILE A 63 0.05 11.85 -10.45
C ILE A 63 -0.88 11.46 -9.30
N ARG A 64 -2.02 12.13 -9.15
CA ARG A 64 -3.02 11.87 -8.10
C ARG A 64 -3.50 10.42 -8.07
N TRP A 65 -3.57 9.77 -9.23
CA TRP A 65 -3.97 8.37 -9.33
C TRP A 65 -3.04 7.43 -8.55
N PHE A 66 -1.74 7.73 -8.48
CA PHE A 66 -0.78 6.93 -7.71
C PHE A 66 -1.02 7.00 -6.20
N SER A 67 -1.58 8.11 -5.69
CA SER A 67 -1.95 8.21 -4.27
C SER A 67 -2.96 7.14 -3.86
N TYR A 68 -3.84 6.70 -4.76
CA TYR A 68 -4.82 5.64 -4.48
C TYR A 68 -4.22 4.23 -4.50
N LEU A 69 -3.01 4.05 -5.04
CA LEU A 69 -2.29 2.77 -4.97
C LEU A 69 -1.45 2.63 -3.69
N ILE A 70 -1.28 3.72 -2.93
CA ILE A 70 -0.37 3.74 -1.80
C ILE A 70 -1.10 3.35 -0.52
N PRO A 71 -0.65 2.29 0.18
CA PRO A 71 -1.32 1.80 1.38
C PRO A 71 -1.35 2.84 2.52
N ALA A 72 -0.35 3.73 2.56
CA ALA A 72 -0.29 4.81 3.53
C ALA A 72 -1.47 5.81 3.40
N SER A 73 -2.04 6.00 2.21
CA SER A 73 -3.21 6.86 2.02
C SER A 73 -4.44 6.32 2.75
N TYR A 74 -4.66 5.01 2.69
CA TYR A 74 -5.75 4.33 3.39
C TYR A 74 -5.54 4.32 4.90
N TYR A 75 -4.29 4.17 5.35
CA TYR A 75 -3.94 4.28 6.76
C TYR A 75 -4.35 5.64 7.35
N ASN A 76 -4.07 6.75 6.64
CA ASN A 76 -4.43 8.09 7.09
C ASN A 76 -5.94 8.29 7.23
N ILE A 77 -6.74 7.71 6.33
CA ILE A 77 -8.21 7.76 6.41
C ILE A 77 -8.69 7.02 7.66
N VAL A 78 -8.16 5.81 7.91
CA VAL A 78 -8.58 4.94 9.01
C VAL A 78 -8.17 5.53 10.35
N VAL A 79 -6.97 6.07 10.46
CA VAL A 79 -6.49 6.73 11.69
C VAL A 79 -7.28 8.00 11.99
N ARG A 80 -7.57 8.84 10.98
CA ARG A 80 -8.40 10.04 11.18
C ARG A 80 -9.81 9.68 11.63
N ASP A 81 -10.42 8.66 11.04
CA ASP A 81 -11.77 8.21 11.43
C ASP A 81 -11.78 7.64 12.86
N ALA A 82 -10.76 6.85 13.22
CA ALA A 82 -10.63 6.25 14.55
C ALA A 82 -10.33 7.29 15.65
N LEU A 83 -9.41 8.23 15.40
CA LEU A 83 -8.95 9.19 16.41
C LEU A 83 -9.83 10.44 16.52
N VAL A 84 -10.35 10.95 15.39
CA VAL A 84 -11.06 12.25 15.38
C VAL A 84 -12.57 12.07 15.39
N ARG A 85 -13.11 11.07 14.69
CA ARG A 85 -14.56 10.88 14.52
C ARG A 85 -15.17 9.87 15.49
N GLY A 86 -14.41 9.41 16.48
CA GLY A 86 -14.89 8.43 17.45
C GLY A 86 -15.22 7.05 16.84
N GLY A 87 -14.70 6.75 15.64
CA GLY A 87 -14.81 5.43 15.02
C GLY A 87 -16.17 5.09 14.42
N ASN A 88 -16.83 6.04 13.77
CA ASN A 88 -18.14 5.82 13.14
C ASN A 88 -18.08 4.86 11.91
N TRP A 89 -16.89 4.37 11.51
CA TRP A 89 -16.57 3.34 10.50
C TRP A 89 -17.11 3.58 9.07
N SER A 90 -17.96 4.58 8.88
CA SER A 90 -18.64 4.91 7.62
C SER A 90 -17.70 5.32 6.50
N SER A 91 -16.51 5.84 6.82
CA SER A 91 -15.48 6.19 5.83
C SER A 91 -14.39 5.11 5.64
N ALA A 92 -14.25 4.18 6.60
CA ALA A 92 -13.15 3.22 6.64
C ALA A 92 -13.50 1.85 6.03
N TRP A 93 -14.78 1.53 5.83
CA TRP A 93 -15.22 0.23 5.33
C TRP A 93 -14.71 -0.10 3.92
N PHE A 94 -14.44 0.90 3.08
CA PHE A 94 -13.92 0.71 1.72
C PHE A 94 -12.40 0.45 1.69
N ALA A 95 -11.66 0.94 2.67
CA ALA A 95 -10.20 0.79 2.76
C ALA A 95 -9.71 -0.67 2.70
N PRO A 96 -10.26 -1.65 3.45
CA PRO A 96 -9.78 -3.02 3.40
C PRO A 96 -10.01 -3.68 2.03
N PHE A 97 -11.13 -3.39 1.36
CA PHE A 97 -11.40 -3.91 0.01
C PHE A 97 -10.44 -3.35 -1.03
N ALA A 98 -10.19 -2.03 -0.99
CA ALA A 98 -9.25 -1.39 -1.89
C ALA A 98 -7.82 -1.91 -1.69
N LEU A 99 -7.38 -2.04 -0.43
CA LEU A 99 -6.07 -2.60 -0.09
C LEU A 99 -5.94 -4.06 -0.51
N ALA A 100 -6.97 -4.88 -0.28
CA ALA A 100 -6.96 -6.27 -0.72
C ALA A 100 -6.81 -6.36 -2.25
N ALA A 101 -7.54 -5.55 -3.01
CA ALA A 101 -7.41 -5.49 -4.46
C ALA A 101 -5.99 -5.09 -4.91
N ILE A 102 -5.41 -4.04 -4.30
CA ILE A 102 -4.05 -3.58 -4.61
C ILE A 102 -3.02 -4.67 -4.27
N GLY A 103 -3.14 -5.31 -3.10
CA GLY A 103 -2.28 -6.40 -2.68
C GLY A 103 -2.34 -7.58 -3.65
N THR A 104 -3.54 -7.97 -4.10
CA THR A 104 -3.72 -9.02 -5.12
C THR A 104 -3.06 -8.64 -6.44
N VAL A 105 -3.14 -7.37 -6.88
CA VAL A 105 -2.43 -6.90 -8.08
C VAL A 105 -0.91 -7.00 -7.91
N PHE A 106 -0.35 -6.56 -6.78
CA PHE A 106 1.09 -6.71 -6.54
C PHE A 106 1.52 -8.17 -6.46
N PHE A 107 0.73 -9.03 -5.82
CA PHE A 107 1.00 -10.46 -5.75
C PHE A 107 0.98 -11.13 -7.13
N THR A 108 -0.04 -10.84 -7.95
CA THR A 108 -0.14 -11.40 -9.31
C THR A 108 1.01 -10.94 -10.21
N LEU A 109 1.41 -9.66 -10.11
CA LEU A 109 2.58 -9.14 -10.82
C LEU A 109 3.88 -9.83 -10.37
N ALA A 110 4.07 -10.00 -9.06
CA ALA A 110 5.23 -10.69 -8.51
C ALA A 110 5.28 -12.15 -8.98
N TRP A 111 4.13 -12.84 -8.96
CA TRP A 111 3.98 -14.22 -9.41
C TRP A 111 4.34 -14.40 -10.89
N VAL A 112 3.79 -13.55 -11.77
CA VAL A 112 4.09 -13.59 -13.21
C VAL A 112 5.58 -13.32 -13.46
N ARG A 113 6.19 -12.39 -12.70
CA ARG A 113 7.61 -12.07 -12.83
C ARG A 113 8.51 -13.22 -12.38
N MET A 114 8.18 -13.87 -11.26
CA MET A 114 8.86 -15.08 -10.79
C MET A 114 8.79 -16.20 -11.84
N ARG A 115 7.59 -16.46 -12.38
CA ARG A 115 7.38 -17.53 -13.37
C ARG A 115 8.18 -17.30 -14.66
N LYS A 116 8.31 -16.05 -15.12
CA LYS A 116 9.16 -15.74 -16.29
C LYS A 116 10.63 -16.09 -16.05
N MET A 117 11.17 -15.77 -14.88
CA MET A 117 12.57 -16.10 -14.56
C MET A 117 12.83 -17.61 -14.53
N GLN A 118 11.85 -18.43 -14.17
CA GLN A 118 11.98 -19.89 -14.19
C GLN A 118 11.94 -20.50 -15.60
N ILE A 119 11.45 -19.76 -16.61
CA ILE A 119 11.36 -20.23 -18.00
C ILE A 119 12.60 -19.82 -18.81
N GLU A 120 13.25 -18.72 -18.41
CA GLU A 120 14.48 -18.19 -19.04
C GLU A 120 15.77 -18.80 -18.46
N ALA A 121 15.67 -19.66 -17.44
CA ALA A 121 16.79 -20.37 -16.79
C ALA A 121 16.92 -21.80 -17.31
#